data_AF-A0A950VMX7-F1
#
_entry.id   AF-A0A950VMX7-F1
#
_cell.length_a   1.000
_cell.length_b   1.000
_cell.length_c   1.000
_cell.angle_alpha   90.00
_cell.angle_beta   90.00
_cell.angle_gamma   90.00
#
_symmetry.space_group_name_H-M   'P 1'
#
loop_
_entity.id
_entity.type
_entity.pdbx_description
1 polymer ?
#
loop_
_entity_poly.entity_id
_entity_poly.type
_entity_poly.pdbx_seq_one_letter_code
_entity_poly.pdbx_strand_id
1 'polypeptide(L)'
;MEPIRNLRRWLCHLVTLSPCHLVTFPCHLVIFLLIWAHPCQAYVEAPHTLGTVCTLSTNVMVLQVEKVDKEKNLIIYRKLRDLKGQHPTDVIKHNVGHNGFNPREWQYVIDWAEPGKKAIMFHNGGASETCIGTYWYQCYAGGEWWNMSHGEPYLLRTFAGNPDKLEAAVVEVLAGKEAIVPCMVDGNKEDMHLRRGRIWRMRASLKLAEYNTKRDFVGWGGEDFRRLQGMPGFTQYSAITRVDPEAQAIAVVDFNGDGKPDLCLIGGSRVALLQNAGTTFSEVSLPGASGSRAAVWADYNGDGKPDLLLATPDGPRLYTNLGGSFRDDSHLLPREPYYDLTAAAWMDFDGDGWPDLLLGNGYHGLRLYRNLFPVARLAANLNSDQAPVRDKAAQ
;
A
#
# COMPACT_ATOMS: atom_id res chain seq x y z
N MET A 1 -1.52 46.20 26.78
CA MET A 1 -0.74 45.68 25.64
C MET A 1 0.22 44.62 26.17
N GLU A 2 -0.26 43.39 26.30
CA GLU A 2 0.55 42.20 26.53
C GLU A 2 -0.30 41.05 25.99
N PRO A 3 0.04 40.48 24.82
CA PRO A 3 0.51 39.10 24.83
C PRO A 3 1.40 38.75 23.61
N ILE A 4 2.73 38.66 23.77
CA ILE A 4 3.63 38.04 22.75
C ILE A 4 4.74 37.24 23.45
N ARG A 5 4.38 36.22 24.24
CA ARG A 5 5.41 35.32 24.83
C ARG A 5 5.16 33.81 24.69
N ASN A 6 4.08 33.35 24.04
CA ASN A 6 3.81 31.91 23.90
C ASN A 6 3.55 31.45 22.44
N LEU A 7 4.37 31.89 21.49
CA LEU A 7 4.42 31.31 20.13
C LEU A 7 5.83 30.78 19.87
N ARG A 8 6.07 29.48 20.11
CA ARG A 8 7.15 28.67 19.52
C ARG A 8 7.17 27.27 20.16
N ARG A 9 6.43 26.33 19.59
CA ARG A 9 6.67 24.88 19.76
C ARG A 9 6.35 24.16 18.45
N TRP A 10 7.33 24.23 17.56
CA TRP A 10 7.60 23.31 16.44
C TRP A 10 9.01 23.57 15.87
N LEU A 11 9.57 24.80 16.04
CA LEU A 11 10.49 25.32 15.01
C LEU A 11 11.87 25.84 15.43
N CYS A 12 12.42 25.55 16.62
CA CYS A 12 13.77 26.08 16.95
C CYS A 12 14.69 25.10 17.66
N HIS A 13 15.80 24.76 17.01
CA HIS A 13 17.11 24.77 17.68
C HIS A 13 17.83 26.04 17.26
N LEU A 14 18.08 26.94 18.20
CA LEU A 14 19.01 28.06 17.98
C LEU A 14 20.42 27.48 17.91
N VAL A 15 21.06 27.55 16.74
CA VAL A 15 22.51 27.34 16.64
C VAL A 15 23.17 28.71 16.76
N THR A 16 23.78 28.97 17.91
CA THR A 16 24.76 30.07 18.05
C THR A 16 26.08 29.61 17.44
N LEU A 17 26.48 30.20 16.32
CA LEU A 17 27.82 30.01 15.76
C LEU A 17 28.83 30.79 16.61
N SER A 18 29.79 30.10 17.24
CA SER A 18 30.97 30.72 17.84
C SER A 18 32.00 31.07 16.75
N PRO A 19 32.60 32.27 16.75
CA PRO A 19 33.66 32.60 15.80
C PRO A 19 34.99 31.99 16.26
N CYS A 20 35.62 31.18 15.40
CA CYS A 20 36.99 30.69 15.58
C CYS A 20 37.98 31.52 14.75
N HIS A 21 38.95 32.08 15.48
CA HIS A 21 40.31 32.51 15.15
C HIS A 21 40.63 33.49 13.99
N LEU A 22 41.07 34.68 14.45
CA LEU A 22 41.97 35.70 13.88
C LEU A 22 42.71 35.41 12.56
N VAL A 23 42.53 36.35 11.62
CA VAL A 23 43.58 36.82 10.71
C VAL A 23 43.61 38.35 10.78
N THR A 24 44.77 38.91 11.12
CA THR A 24 45.01 40.34 11.35
C THR A 24 45.36 41.08 10.05
N PHE A 25 44.57 42.08 9.64
CA PHE A 25 44.97 43.21 8.78
C PHE A 25 44.10 44.45 9.13
N PRO A 26 44.56 45.70 8.88
CA PRO A 26 44.29 46.85 9.74
C PRO A 26 42.84 47.34 9.69
N CYS A 27 42.27 47.44 10.89
CA CYS A 27 41.11 48.25 11.26
C CYS A 27 41.31 49.66 10.70
N HIS A 28 40.38 50.25 9.95
CA HIS A 28 39.41 51.17 10.54
C HIS A 28 38.15 51.40 9.66
N LEU A 29 37.90 50.59 8.62
CA LEU A 29 36.73 50.78 7.73
C LEU A 29 35.69 49.63 7.74
N VAL A 30 35.91 48.56 8.52
CA VAL A 30 35.05 47.36 8.52
C VAL A 30 34.11 47.27 9.74
N ILE A 31 34.29 48.13 10.76
CA ILE A 31 33.54 48.02 12.02
C ILE A 31 32.10 48.56 11.93
N PHE A 32 31.77 49.40 10.93
CA PHE A 32 30.41 49.93 10.80
C PHE A 32 29.39 48.99 10.13
N LEU A 33 29.83 47.93 9.43
CA LEU A 33 28.92 47.01 8.74
C LEU A 33 28.49 45.79 9.59
N LEU A 34 29.18 45.51 10.70
CA LEU A 34 28.86 44.36 11.56
C LEU A 34 27.83 44.65 12.66
N ILE A 35 27.48 45.93 12.89
CA ILE A 35 26.50 46.34 13.91
C ILE A 35 25.06 46.29 13.35
N TRP A 36 24.90 46.03 12.05
CA TRP A 36 23.61 45.90 11.35
C TRP A 36 23.37 44.47 10.81
N ALA A 37 24.12 43.48 11.30
CA ALA A 37 23.75 42.09 11.05
C ALA A 37 22.53 41.75 11.92
N HIS A 38 21.33 41.94 11.38
CA HIS A 38 20.14 41.33 11.97
C HIS A 38 20.37 39.81 12.05
N PRO A 39 20.00 39.16 13.17
CA PRO A 39 20.07 37.71 13.24
C PRO A 39 19.22 37.14 12.09
N CYS A 40 19.90 36.57 11.09
CA CYS A 40 19.23 35.81 10.06
C CYS A 40 18.65 34.58 10.74
N GLN A 41 17.32 34.52 10.86
CA GLN A 41 16.64 33.32 11.30
C GLN A 41 16.73 32.31 10.16
N ALA A 42 17.70 31.42 10.25
CA ALA A 42 17.71 30.23 9.42
C ALA A 42 16.59 29.29 9.90
N TYR A 43 15.59 29.10 9.07
CA TYR A 43 14.54 28.11 9.24
C TYR A 43 15.11 26.74 8.82
N VAL A 44 15.25 25.82 9.78
CA VAL A 44 15.73 24.45 9.52
C VAL A 44 14.58 23.51 9.83
N GLU A 45 13.87 23.06 8.80
CA GLU A 45 12.89 21.97 8.93
C GLU A 45 13.62 20.65 9.17
N ALA A 46 13.38 20.06 10.34
CA ALA A 46 13.84 18.73 10.66
C ALA A 46 12.79 17.70 10.18
N PRO A 47 13.20 16.58 9.57
CA PRO A 47 12.27 15.51 9.22
C PRO A 47 11.66 14.89 10.49
N HIS A 48 10.34 14.91 10.60
CA HIS A 48 9.61 14.25 11.67
C HIS A 48 9.22 12.81 11.30
N THR A 49 9.20 11.90 12.27
CA THR A 49 8.56 10.59 12.10
C THR A 49 7.07 10.70 12.39
N LEU A 50 6.26 9.76 11.90
CA LEU A 50 4.83 9.73 12.22
C LEU A 50 4.59 9.62 13.73
N GLY A 51 5.46 8.88 14.43
CA GLY A 51 5.45 8.80 15.90
C GLY A 51 5.63 10.17 16.56
N THR A 52 6.55 11.00 16.06
CA THR A 52 6.77 12.35 16.59
C THR A 52 5.60 13.27 16.31
N VAL A 53 5.04 13.27 15.09
CA VAL A 53 3.84 14.06 14.78
C VAL A 53 2.68 13.65 15.68
N CYS A 54 2.46 12.35 15.87
CA CYS A 54 1.44 11.82 16.78
C CYS A 54 1.69 12.23 18.24
N THR A 55 2.95 12.20 18.69
CA THR A 55 3.33 12.54 20.08
C THR A 55 3.08 14.02 20.37
N LEU A 56 3.52 14.89 19.46
CA LEU A 56 3.43 16.35 19.61
C LEU A 56 2.00 16.88 19.47
N SER A 57 1.13 16.17 18.78
CA SER A 57 -0.27 16.58 18.58
C SER A 57 -1.06 16.52 19.89
N THR A 58 -1.77 17.59 20.23
CA THR A 58 -2.75 17.63 21.32
C THR A 58 -4.05 16.96 20.90
N ASN A 59 -4.46 17.14 19.64
CA ASN A 59 -5.52 16.35 19.03
C ASN A 59 -5.18 15.95 17.58
N VAL A 60 -5.78 14.84 17.15
CA VAL A 60 -5.67 14.32 15.79
C VAL A 60 -7.08 13.93 15.37
N MET A 61 -7.52 14.41 14.21
CA MET A 61 -8.91 14.25 13.77
C MET A 61 -9.01 13.79 12.32
N VAL A 62 -10.02 12.97 12.06
CA VAL A 62 -10.40 12.53 10.73
C VAL A 62 -11.45 13.50 10.20
N LEU A 63 -11.16 14.04 9.03
CA LEU A 63 -11.97 15.04 8.37
C LEU A 63 -12.49 14.52 7.04
N GLN A 64 -13.63 15.04 6.61
CA GLN A 64 -14.12 14.90 5.25
C GLN A 64 -14.37 16.28 4.67
N VAL A 65 -13.92 16.49 3.43
CA VAL A 65 -14.24 17.70 2.68
C VAL A 65 -15.75 17.75 2.47
N GLU A 66 -16.39 18.77 3.04
CA GLU A 66 -17.82 18.99 2.90
C GLU A 66 -18.11 19.95 1.74
N LYS A 67 -17.32 21.02 1.63
CA LYS A 67 -17.47 22.02 0.57
C LYS A 67 -16.12 22.62 0.21
N VAL A 68 -15.96 22.97 -1.07
CA VAL A 68 -14.78 23.66 -1.58
C VAL A 68 -15.23 24.83 -2.45
N ASP A 69 -14.62 25.99 -2.25
CA ASP A 69 -14.69 27.14 -3.14
C ASP A 69 -13.31 27.29 -3.80
N LYS A 70 -13.19 26.82 -5.05
CA LYS A 70 -11.93 26.81 -5.80
C LYS A 70 -11.52 28.21 -6.29
N GLU A 71 -12.45 29.16 -6.38
CA GLU A 71 -12.13 30.53 -6.79
C GLU A 71 -11.51 31.30 -5.63
N LYS A 72 -12.02 31.08 -4.41
CA LYS A 72 -11.53 31.74 -3.19
C LYS A 72 -10.48 30.92 -2.43
N ASN A 73 -10.16 29.72 -2.91
CA ASN A 73 -9.27 28.76 -2.24
C ASN A 73 -9.68 28.48 -0.78
N LEU A 74 -10.96 28.18 -0.57
CA LEU A 74 -11.53 27.86 0.74
C LEU A 74 -11.98 26.40 0.78
N ILE A 75 -11.69 25.73 1.90
CA ILE A 75 -12.12 24.35 2.14
C ILE A 75 -12.87 24.30 3.46
N ILE A 76 -14.06 23.72 3.46
CA ILE A 76 -14.83 23.43 4.67
C ILE A 76 -14.79 21.93 4.87
N TYR A 77 -14.29 21.51 6.02
CA TYR A 77 -14.26 20.14 6.46
C TYR A 77 -15.32 19.90 7.54
N ARG A 78 -15.90 18.70 7.49
CA ARG A 78 -16.66 18.11 8.59
C ARG A 78 -15.78 17.10 9.31
N LYS A 79 -15.71 17.20 10.64
CA LYS A 79 -15.05 16.23 11.51
C LYS A 79 -15.89 14.95 11.56
N LEU A 80 -15.26 13.82 11.26
CA LEU A 80 -15.89 12.51 11.36
C LEU A 80 -15.65 11.89 12.74
N ARG A 81 -14.41 11.99 13.25
CA ARG A 81 -14.02 11.50 14.57
C ARG A 81 -12.67 12.05 15.02
N ASP A 82 -12.44 12.06 16.33
CA ASP A 82 -11.13 12.31 16.93
C ASP A 82 -10.37 10.98 17.14
N LEU A 83 -9.12 10.90 16.70
CA LEU A 83 -8.21 9.77 16.94
C LEU A 83 -7.37 9.96 18.21
N LYS A 84 -7.07 11.22 18.55
CA LYS A 84 -6.34 11.62 19.76
C LYS A 84 -6.93 12.93 20.26
N GLY A 85 -7.08 13.06 21.58
CA GLY A 85 -7.66 14.27 22.18
C GLY A 85 -9.09 14.53 21.70
N GLN A 86 -9.58 15.75 21.93
CA GLN A 86 -10.86 16.19 21.39
C GLN A 86 -10.71 17.60 20.82
N HIS A 87 -11.17 17.82 19.59
CA HIS A 87 -11.33 19.15 19.03
C HIS A 87 -12.74 19.70 19.33
N PRO A 88 -12.90 20.97 19.76
CA PRO A 88 -14.18 21.51 20.25
C PRO A 88 -15.25 21.72 19.18
N THR A 89 -14.89 21.72 17.89
CA THR A 89 -15.82 21.94 16.79
C THR A 89 -15.80 20.78 15.80
N ASP A 90 -16.96 20.56 15.16
CA ASP A 90 -17.12 19.56 14.10
C ASP A 90 -16.97 20.16 12.69
N VAL A 91 -16.90 21.49 12.58
CA VAL A 91 -16.65 22.19 11.33
C VAL A 91 -15.30 22.85 11.41
N ILE A 92 -14.41 22.52 10.47
CA ILE A 92 -13.07 23.08 10.36
C ILE A 92 -12.96 23.81 9.02
N LYS A 93 -12.76 25.12 9.07
CA LYS A 93 -12.72 25.97 7.87
C LYS A 93 -11.26 26.33 7.56
N HIS A 94 -10.75 25.88 6.42
CA HIS A 94 -9.39 26.21 5.96
C HIS A 94 -9.46 27.30 4.89
N ASN A 95 -8.69 28.36 5.11
CA ASN A 95 -8.39 29.37 4.12
C ASN A 95 -7.01 29.08 3.56
N VAL A 96 -6.98 28.44 2.39
CA VAL A 96 -5.74 28.10 1.69
C VAL A 96 -5.17 29.34 1.02
N GLY A 97 -6.05 30.20 0.48
CA GLY A 97 -5.66 31.46 -0.16
C GLY A 97 -4.67 31.23 -1.31
N HIS A 98 -3.76 32.18 -1.51
CA HIS A 98 -2.61 32.04 -2.43
C HIS A 98 -1.31 31.92 -1.62
N ASN A 99 -1.39 31.28 -0.45
CA ASN A 99 -0.29 31.22 0.51
C ASN A 99 0.73 30.13 0.13
N GLY A 100 1.86 30.12 0.82
CA GLY A 100 3.00 29.25 0.57
C GLY A 100 4.15 29.93 -0.14
N PHE A 101 5.29 29.23 -0.18
CA PHE A 101 6.52 29.77 -0.78
C PHE A 101 6.50 29.70 -2.31
N ASN A 102 5.66 28.81 -2.86
CA ASN A 102 5.48 28.62 -4.29
C ASN A 102 3.98 28.50 -4.62
N PRO A 103 3.51 29.07 -5.75
CA PRO A 103 2.10 28.96 -6.15
C PRO A 103 1.58 27.52 -6.25
N ARG A 104 2.46 26.56 -6.56
CA ARG A 104 2.14 25.13 -6.63
C ARG A 104 1.62 24.55 -5.29
N GLU A 105 2.00 25.12 -4.15
CA GLU A 105 1.67 24.55 -2.84
C GLU A 105 0.16 24.62 -2.56
N TRP A 106 -0.43 25.82 -2.67
CA TRP A 106 -1.88 25.98 -2.50
C TRP A 106 -2.67 25.29 -3.62
N GLN A 107 -2.13 25.28 -4.85
CA GLN A 107 -2.75 24.59 -5.99
C GLN A 107 -2.91 23.09 -5.71
N TYR A 108 -1.86 22.45 -5.20
CA TYR A 108 -1.91 21.03 -4.86
C TYR A 108 -2.93 20.70 -3.78
N VAL A 109 -3.13 21.58 -2.80
CA VAL A 109 -4.14 21.40 -1.76
C VAL A 109 -5.55 21.49 -2.36
N ILE A 110 -5.80 22.52 -3.18
CA ILE A 110 -7.12 22.76 -3.80
C ILE A 110 -7.46 21.71 -4.85
N ASP A 111 -6.48 21.19 -5.59
CA ASP A 111 -6.67 20.13 -6.58
C ASP A 111 -7.21 18.84 -5.95
N TRP A 112 -6.75 18.52 -4.74
CA TRP A 112 -7.21 17.34 -3.99
C TRP A 112 -8.53 17.58 -3.23
N ALA A 113 -8.89 18.83 -3.00
CA ALA A 113 -10.09 19.19 -2.26
C ALA A 113 -11.32 19.02 -3.15
N GLU A 114 -12.01 17.89 -2.95
CA GLU A 114 -13.30 17.59 -3.56
C GLU A 114 -14.26 17.07 -2.48
N PRO A 115 -15.56 17.42 -2.54
CA PRO A 115 -16.55 16.91 -1.58
C PRO A 115 -16.47 15.37 -1.45
N GLY A 116 -16.49 14.90 -0.21
CA GLY A 116 -16.38 13.48 0.14
C GLY A 116 -14.94 12.97 0.35
N LYS A 117 -13.91 13.70 -0.08
CA LYS A 117 -12.51 13.31 0.13
C LYS A 117 -12.14 13.38 1.61
N LYS A 118 -11.38 12.39 2.09
CA LYS A 118 -10.87 12.33 3.46
C LYS A 118 -9.62 13.20 3.60
N ALA A 119 -9.45 13.78 4.79
CA ALA A 119 -8.22 14.41 5.25
C ALA A 119 -7.95 14.04 6.71
N ILE A 120 -6.71 14.19 7.17
CA ILE A 120 -6.36 14.03 8.58
C ILE A 120 -5.62 15.27 9.04
N MET A 121 -6.10 15.86 10.13
CA MET A 121 -5.52 17.05 10.73
C MET A 121 -4.90 16.70 12.08
N PHE A 122 -3.64 17.07 12.23
CA PHE A 122 -2.84 16.98 13.44
C PHE A 122 -2.69 18.38 13.99
N HIS A 123 -3.07 18.61 15.23
CA HIS A 123 -3.01 19.93 15.85
C HIS A 123 -2.33 19.84 17.20
N ASN A 124 -1.48 20.83 17.53
CA ASN A 124 -0.66 20.81 18.73
C ASN A 124 -0.93 21.94 19.75
N GLY A 125 -2.03 22.68 19.58
CA GLY A 125 -2.35 23.85 20.40
C GLY A 125 -1.92 25.18 19.77
N GLY A 126 -1.18 25.16 18.65
CA GLY A 126 -0.76 26.39 17.95
C GLY A 126 -0.86 26.28 16.43
N ALA A 127 -0.21 25.27 15.85
CA ALA A 127 -0.26 24.99 14.42
C ALA A 127 -1.04 23.70 14.16
N SER A 128 -1.45 23.53 12.92
CA SER A 128 -2.00 22.26 12.44
C SER A 128 -1.32 21.80 11.16
N GLU A 129 -1.05 20.51 11.08
CA GLU A 129 -0.61 19.82 9.87
C GLU A 129 -1.77 19.02 9.31
N THR A 130 -2.15 19.32 8.07
CA THR A 130 -3.27 18.62 7.42
C THR A 130 -2.79 17.83 6.23
N CYS A 131 -3.05 16.53 6.24
CA CYS A 131 -2.82 15.64 5.12
C CYS A 131 -4.11 15.49 4.29
N ILE A 132 -4.05 15.89 3.02
CA ILE A 132 -5.13 15.67 2.04
C ILE A 132 -4.53 15.10 0.75
N GLY A 133 -5.16 14.05 0.20
CA GLY A 133 -4.56 13.28 -0.88
C GLY A 133 -3.19 12.76 -0.47
N THR A 134 -2.15 13.07 -1.24
CA THR A 134 -0.75 12.71 -0.91
C THR A 134 0.09 13.94 -0.56
N TYR A 135 -0.53 14.97 0.03
CA TYR A 135 0.14 16.24 0.33
C TYR A 135 -0.16 16.71 1.74
N TRP A 136 0.77 17.50 2.27
CA TRP A 136 0.71 18.08 3.61
C TRP A 136 0.80 19.59 3.52
N TYR A 137 0.07 20.27 4.38
CA TYR A 137 0.14 21.72 4.50
C TYR A 137 -0.14 22.16 5.93
N GLN A 138 0.55 23.23 6.33
CA GLN A 138 0.45 23.80 7.66
C GLN A 138 -0.56 24.95 7.67
N CYS A 139 -1.38 24.99 8.72
CA CYS A 139 -2.27 26.12 9.01
C CYS A 139 -2.10 26.64 10.44
N TYR A 140 -2.47 27.90 10.63
CA TYR A 140 -2.59 28.56 11.93
C TYR A 140 -4.03 29.04 12.15
N ALA A 141 -4.50 28.93 13.39
CA ALA A 141 -5.81 29.45 13.76
C ALA A 141 -5.84 30.99 13.67
N GLY A 142 -6.86 31.53 13.00
CA GLY A 142 -7.10 32.97 12.84
C GLY A 142 -8.60 33.25 12.87
N GLY A 143 -9.18 33.29 14.07
CA GLY A 143 -10.62 33.41 14.27
C GLY A 143 -11.33 32.11 13.91
N GLU A 144 -12.36 32.19 13.05
CA GLU A 144 -13.08 31.00 12.56
C GLU A 144 -12.31 30.20 11.49
N TRP A 145 -11.21 30.75 10.97
CA TRP A 145 -10.47 30.17 9.85
C TRP A 145 -9.10 29.67 10.27
N TRP A 146 -8.72 28.52 9.71
CA TRP A 146 -7.36 28.01 9.70
C TRP A 146 -6.67 28.51 8.45
N ASN A 147 -5.76 29.47 8.60
CA ASN A 147 -5.08 30.09 7.49
C ASN A 147 -3.82 29.30 7.15
N MET A 148 -3.70 28.84 5.90
CA MET A 148 -2.52 28.15 5.42
C MET A 148 -1.31 29.08 5.46
N SER A 149 -0.20 28.55 5.98
CA SER A 149 1.11 29.19 5.92
C SER A 149 1.86 28.75 4.67
N HIS A 150 2.11 27.45 4.54
CA HIS A 150 2.85 26.85 3.43
C HIS A 150 2.55 25.35 3.31
N GLY A 151 2.98 24.75 2.19
CA GLY A 151 3.00 23.30 2.04
C GLY A 151 4.15 22.68 2.83
N GLU A 152 3.94 21.49 3.39
CA GLU A 152 4.88 20.79 4.27
C GLU A 152 5.42 19.52 3.58
N PRO A 153 6.19 19.66 2.48
CA PRO A 153 6.70 18.52 1.74
C PRO A 153 7.63 17.67 2.59
N TYR A 154 8.20 18.22 3.67
CA TYR A 154 9.05 17.47 4.60
C TYR A 154 8.29 16.42 5.41
N LEU A 155 6.99 16.63 5.65
CA LEU A 155 6.12 15.59 6.20
C LEU A 155 5.85 14.45 5.23
N LEU A 156 6.29 14.54 3.96
CA LEU A 156 6.35 13.37 3.08
C LEU A 156 7.41 12.36 3.55
N ARG A 157 8.37 12.74 4.40
CA ARG A 157 9.27 11.80 5.10
C ARG A 157 8.60 11.11 6.29
N THR A 158 7.54 11.71 6.80
CA THR A 158 6.68 11.16 7.85
C THR A 158 5.70 10.16 7.26
N PHE A 159 5.00 10.56 6.20
CA PHE A 159 4.02 9.76 5.49
C PHE A 159 3.73 10.40 4.12
N ALA A 160 3.81 9.61 3.05
CA ALA A 160 3.62 10.05 1.67
C ALA A 160 2.52 9.26 0.93
N GLY A 161 1.61 8.64 1.67
CA GLY A 161 0.46 7.94 1.12
C GLY A 161 -0.83 8.76 1.17
N ASN A 162 -1.97 8.09 1.02
CA ASN A 162 -3.30 8.69 1.13
C ASN A 162 -3.86 8.73 2.58
N PRO A 163 -4.90 9.55 2.87
CA PRO A 163 -5.40 9.72 4.23
C PRO A 163 -6.09 8.47 4.81
N ASP A 164 -6.67 7.57 4.00
CA ASP A 164 -7.24 6.32 4.52
C ASP A 164 -6.18 5.41 5.14
N LYS A 165 -5.02 5.30 4.48
CA LYS A 165 -3.87 4.54 5.00
C LYS A 165 -3.20 5.25 6.16
N LEU A 166 -3.16 6.59 6.14
CA LEU A 166 -2.65 7.37 7.26
C LEU A 166 -3.48 7.15 8.52
N GLU A 167 -4.81 7.11 8.39
CA GLU A 167 -5.72 6.86 9.51
C GLU A 167 -5.41 5.54 10.20
N ALA A 168 -5.31 4.46 9.41
CA ALA A 168 -4.99 3.13 9.92
C ALA A 168 -3.61 3.11 10.62
N ALA A 169 -2.60 3.73 10.00
CA ALA A 169 -1.26 3.82 10.58
C ALA A 169 -1.26 4.62 11.90
N VAL A 170 -1.96 5.75 11.95
CA VAL A 170 -2.07 6.59 13.16
C VAL A 170 -2.76 5.84 14.28
N VAL A 171 -3.84 5.10 14.02
CA VAL A 171 -4.52 4.28 15.02
C VAL A 171 -3.57 3.26 15.64
N GLU A 172 -2.80 2.53 14.82
CA GLU A 172 -1.83 1.54 15.31
C GLU A 172 -0.69 2.21 16.10
N VAL A 173 -0.16 3.33 15.60
CA VAL A 173 0.89 4.10 16.30
C VAL A 173 0.39 4.61 17.64
N LEU A 174 -0.80 5.19 17.72
CA LEU A 174 -1.40 5.68 18.98
C LEU A 174 -1.72 4.55 19.96
N ALA A 175 -1.99 3.33 19.46
CA ALA A 175 -2.11 2.13 20.27
C ALA A 175 -0.74 1.58 20.76
N GLY A 176 0.37 2.26 20.46
CA GLY A 176 1.72 1.88 20.88
C GLY A 176 2.34 0.77 20.03
N LYS A 177 1.72 0.41 18.90
CA LYS A 177 2.22 -0.60 17.97
C LYS A 177 3.12 0.05 16.91
N GLU A 178 3.81 -0.82 16.17
CA GLU A 178 4.59 -0.42 15.02
C GLU A 178 3.75 -0.54 13.74
N ALA A 179 3.75 0.52 12.94
CA ALA A 179 3.16 0.55 11.61
C ALA A 179 4.26 0.67 10.55
N ILE A 180 4.00 0.15 9.35
CA ILE A 180 4.86 0.34 8.19
C ILE A 180 4.21 1.39 7.29
N VAL A 181 4.90 2.50 7.07
CA VAL A 181 4.36 3.65 6.34
C VAL A 181 5.20 4.00 5.11
N PRO A 182 4.57 4.43 4.00
CA PRO A 182 5.31 4.96 2.85
C PRO A 182 5.88 6.33 3.19
N CYS A 183 7.18 6.52 2.96
CA CYS A 183 7.86 7.79 3.13
C CYS A 183 8.63 8.15 1.86
N MET A 184 8.74 9.44 1.57
CA MET A 184 9.58 9.94 0.49
C MET A 184 11.04 9.97 0.93
N VAL A 185 11.91 9.51 0.03
CA VAL A 185 13.36 9.45 0.27
C VAL A 185 13.90 10.85 0.51
N ASP A 186 14.78 10.96 1.49
CA ASP A 186 15.54 12.17 1.71
C ASP A 186 16.60 12.31 0.60
N GLY A 187 16.54 13.41 -0.15
CA GLY A 187 17.31 13.60 -1.36
C GLY A 187 17.15 15.02 -1.90
N ASN A 188 16.88 15.15 -3.20
CA ASN A 188 16.62 16.45 -3.79
C ASN A 188 15.35 17.07 -3.19
N LYS A 189 15.48 18.25 -2.58
CA LYS A 189 14.36 19.00 -1.98
C LYS A 189 13.27 19.28 -3.02
N GLU A 190 13.64 19.64 -4.25
CA GLU A 190 12.67 19.90 -5.31
C GLU A 190 11.83 18.64 -5.63
N ASP A 191 12.41 17.45 -5.56
CA ASP A 191 11.63 16.22 -5.79
C ASP A 191 10.61 15.96 -4.69
N MET A 192 10.83 16.45 -3.47
CA MET A 192 9.84 16.42 -2.41
C MET A 192 8.72 17.44 -2.65
N HIS A 193 9.07 18.68 -2.97
CA HIS A 193 8.09 19.71 -3.34
C HIS A 193 7.25 19.28 -4.56
N LEU A 194 7.87 18.64 -5.55
CA LEU A 194 7.21 18.14 -6.77
C LEU A 194 6.58 16.75 -6.60
N ARG A 195 6.78 16.10 -5.45
CA ARG A 195 6.31 14.74 -5.14
C ARG A 195 6.82 13.67 -6.11
N ARG A 196 8.00 13.89 -6.69
CA ARG A 196 8.69 12.99 -7.63
C ARG A 196 9.66 12.06 -6.92
N GLY A 197 9.93 12.31 -5.64
CA GLY A 197 10.84 11.51 -4.85
C GLY A 197 10.48 10.02 -4.87
N ARG A 198 11.53 9.20 -4.86
CA ARG A 198 11.42 7.75 -4.63
C ARG A 198 10.76 7.51 -3.27
N ILE A 199 10.09 6.38 -3.15
CA ILE A 199 9.43 5.99 -1.91
C ILE A 199 10.00 4.70 -1.37
N TRP A 200 10.16 4.71 -0.05
CA TRP A 200 10.50 3.58 0.77
C TRP A 200 9.42 3.39 1.83
N ARG A 201 9.43 2.21 2.43
CA ARG A 201 8.60 1.84 3.57
C ARG A 201 9.46 1.96 4.81
N MET A 202 8.96 2.68 5.80
CA MET A 202 9.64 2.90 7.07
C MET A 202 8.78 2.43 8.23
N ARG A 203 9.42 1.90 9.27
CA ARG A 203 8.79 1.65 10.57
C ARG A 203 8.41 2.98 11.22
N ALA A 204 7.20 3.03 11.77
CA ALA A 204 6.68 4.15 12.54
C ALA A 204 6.08 3.64 13.85
N SER A 205 6.47 4.23 14.97
CA SER A 205 5.85 4.01 16.27
C SER A 205 6.15 5.19 17.19
N LEU A 206 5.46 5.28 18.33
CA LEU A 206 5.75 6.31 19.35
C LEU A 206 7.17 6.20 19.92
N LYS A 207 7.82 5.03 19.81
CA LYS A 207 9.21 4.81 20.25
C LYS A 207 10.25 5.31 19.24
N LEU A 208 9.85 5.49 17.98
CA LEU A 208 10.72 5.94 16.89
C LEU A 208 10.54 7.46 16.69
N ALA A 209 10.99 8.25 17.66
CA ALA A 209 10.83 9.71 17.62
C ALA A 209 11.79 10.41 16.62
N GLU A 210 12.99 9.86 16.46
CA GLU A 210 13.99 10.39 15.55
C GLU A 210 13.91 9.71 14.18
N TYR A 211 13.94 10.52 13.12
CA TYR A 211 13.95 10.04 11.76
C TYR A 211 15.29 9.38 11.42
N ASN A 212 15.32 8.06 11.28
CA ASN A 212 16.51 7.30 10.97
C ASN A 212 16.28 6.28 9.84
N THR A 213 16.74 6.64 8.65
CA THR A 213 16.51 5.86 7.43
C THR A 213 17.24 4.52 7.40
N LYS A 214 18.33 4.35 8.16
CA LYS A 214 19.05 3.07 8.24
C LYS A 214 18.35 2.10 9.19
N ARG A 215 17.97 2.60 10.37
CA ARG A 215 17.32 1.81 11.42
C ARG A 215 15.89 1.43 11.02
N ASP A 216 15.16 2.33 10.38
CA ASP A 216 13.71 2.19 10.23
C ASP A 216 13.29 1.66 8.84
N PHE A 217 14.23 1.48 7.92
CA PHE A 217 13.93 0.99 6.57
C PHE A 217 13.40 -0.45 6.58
N VAL A 218 12.34 -0.66 5.81
CA VAL A 218 11.70 -1.96 5.58
C VAL A 218 11.84 -2.40 4.12
N GLY A 219 11.73 -1.48 3.17
CA GLY A 219 11.84 -1.81 1.75
C GLY A 219 11.50 -0.64 0.84
N TRP A 220 11.56 -0.87 -0.48
CA TRP A 220 11.21 0.13 -1.48
C TRP A 220 9.71 0.07 -1.86
N GLY A 221 9.19 1.18 -2.39
CA GLY A 221 7.84 1.29 -2.93
C GLY A 221 6.79 1.75 -1.91
N GLY A 222 5.60 2.07 -2.41
CA GLY A 222 4.39 2.31 -1.63
C GLY A 222 3.18 1.74 -2.37
N GLU A 223 2.12 1.41 -1.65
CA GLU A 223 0.94 0.71 -2.19
C GLU A 223 -0.09 1.65 -2.84
N ASP A 224 0.26 2.90 -3.09
CA ASP A 224 -0.62 3.89 -3.71
C ASP A 224 -0.32 4.03 -5.21
N PHE A 225 -1.37 4.24 -6.02
CA PHE A 225 -1.23 4.51 -7.44
C PHE A 225 -0.61 5.89 -7.67
N ARG A 226 0.44 5.93 -8.50
CA ARG A 226 1.20 7.11 -8.91
C ARG A 226 0.98 7.37 -10.38
N ARG A 227 0.96 8.65 -10.77
CA ARG A 227 0.80 9.02 -12.18
C ARG A 227 2.05 8.62 -13.01
N LEU A 228 1.84 7.91 -14.10
CA LEU A 228 2.77 7.73 -15.20
C LEU A 228 2.59 8.88 -16.19
N GLN A 229 3.67 9.58 -16.52
CA GLN A 229 3.63 10.66 -17.52
C GLN A 229 4.02 10.14 -18.90
N GLY A 230 3.34 10.64 -19.94
CA GLY A 230 3.70 10.34 -21.34
C GLY A 230 3.24 8.98 -21.86
N MET A 231 2.43 8.22 -21.10
CA MET A 231 1.88 6.94 -21.52
C MET A 231 0.38 7.05 -21.79
N PRO A 232 -0.07 6.97 -23.05
CA PRO A 232 -1.49 6.90 -23.36
C PRO A 232 -2.07 5.57 -22.88
N GLY A 233 -3.22 5.60 -22.20
CA GLY A 233 -3.92 4.42 -21.69
C GLY A 233 -3.48 3.94 -20.30
N PHE A 234 -2.18 3.86 -20.03
CA PHE A 234 -1.63 3.46 -18.72
C PHE A 234 -1.08 4.68 -17.97
N THR A 235 -1.97 5.40 -17.29
CA THR A 235 -1.63 6.68 -16.67
C THR A 235 -1.18 6.57 -15.22
N GLN A 236 -1.22 5.37 -14.62
CA GLN A 236 -0.87 5.16 -13.22
C GLN A 236 -0.16 3.82 -12.98
N TYR A 237 0.68 3.74 -11.95
CA TYR A 237 1.33 2.52 -11.45
C TYR A 237 1.38 2.49 -9.94
N SER A 238 1.40 1.31 -9.33
CA SER A 238 1.66 1.15 -7.89
C SER A 238 2.60 -0.03 -7.66
N ALA A 239 3.27 -0.05 -6.51
CA ALA A 239 3.97 -1.24 -6.06
C ALA A 239 2.98 -2.09 -5.25
N ILE A 240 2.87 -3.38 -5.59
CA ILE A 240 2.17 -4.35 -4.73
C ILE A 240 3.05 -4.69 -3.52
N THR A 241 2.42 -5.13 -2.42
CA THR A 241 3.13 -5.57 -1.22
C THR A 241 4.21 -6.57 -1.61
N ARG A 242 5.48 -6.30 -1.22
CA ARG A 242 6.59 -7.23 -1.45
C ARG A 242 6.43 -8.43 -0.52
N VAL A 243 5.68 -9.39 -1.00
CA VAL A 243 5.81 -10.80 -0.65
C VAL A 243 7.15 -11.24 -1.24
N ASP A 244 7.87 -12.16 -0.62
CA ASP A 244 9.20 -12.58 -1.12
C ASP A 244 9.12 -13.79 -2.09
N PRO A 245 8.60 -13.64 -3.33
CA PRO A 245 8.96 -14.54 -4.41
C PRO A 245 9.66 -13.76 -5.52
N GLU A 246 10.81 -14.26 -5.96
CA GLU A 246 11.43 -13.91 -7.25
C GLU A 246 10.49 -14.36 -8.39
N ALA A 247 9.37 -13.66 -8.56
CA ALA A 247 8.26 -14.09 -9.40
C ALA A 247 8.71 -14.16 -10.86
N GLN A 248 8.66 -15.37 -11.43
CA GLN A 248 8.98 -15.70 -12.80
C GLN A 248 7.72 -15.82 -13.67
N ALA A 249 6.57 -16.15 -13.05
CA ALA A 249 5.28 -16.23 -13.70
C ALA A 249 4.15 -15.80 -12.76
N ILE A 250 3.01 -15.42 -13.35
CA ILE A 250 1.83 -14.90 -12.65
C ILE A 250 0.59 -15.55 -13.24
N ALA A 251 -0.32 -16.00 -12.38
CA ALA A 251 -1.68 -16.39 -12.74
C ALA A 251 -2.70 -15.57 -11.93
N VAL A 252 -3.88 -15.36 -12.52
CA VAL A 252 -4.97 -14.56 -11.94
C VAL A 252 -6.22 -15.43 -11.85
N VAL A 253 -6.89 -15.41 -10.69
CA VAL A 253 -8.10 -16.19 -10.43
C VAL A 253 -8.90 -15.52 -9.31
N ASP A 254 -10.21 -15.61 -9.29
CA ASP A 254 -11.01 -15.33 -8.08
C ASP A 254 -11.20 -16.66 -7.34
N PHE A 255 -10.29 -17.00 -6.41
CA PHE A 255 -10.31 -18.33 -5.79
C PHE A 255 -11.31 -18.43 -4.63
N ASN A 256 -11.76 -17.29 -4.10
CA ASN A 256 -12.68 -17.24 -2.96
C ASN A 256 -14.12 -16.89 -3.37
N GLY A 257 -14.36 -16.51 -4.63
CA GLY A 257 -15.67 -16.17 -5.18
C GLY A 257 -16.17 -14.79 -4.75
N ASP A 258 -15.30 -13.87 -4.33
CA ASP A 258 -15.70 -12.54 -3.86
C ASP A 258 -15.85 -11.50 -4.98
N GLY A 259 -15.60 -11.90 -6.24
CA GLY A 259 -15.67 -11.07 -7.43
C GLY A 259 -14.43 -10.21 -7.66
N LYS A 260 -13.41 -10.29 -6.81
CA LYS A 260 -12.13 -9.59 -6.98
C LYS A 260 -11.05 -10.59 -7.39
N PRO A 261 -10.37 -10.38 -8.53
CA PRO A 261 -9.29 -11.27 -8.93
C PRO A 261 -8.13 -11.24 -7.94
N ASP A 262 -7.70 -12.43 -7.52
CA ASP A 262 -6.53 -12.75 -6.71
C ASP A 262 -5.31 -13.07 -7.58
N LEU A 263 -4.13 -13.12 -6.97
CA LEU A 263 -2.86 -13.36 -7.68
C LEU A 263 -2.16 -14.62 -7.17
N CYS A 264 -1.73 -15.47 -8.10
CA CYS A 264 -0.82 -16.58 -7.82
C CYS A 264 0.54 -16.26 -8.45
N LEU A 265 1.53 -15.96 -7.62
CA LEU A 265 2.90 -15.67 -8.03
C LEU A 265 3.74 -16.94 -7.95
N ILE A 266 4.42 -17.26 -9.05
CA ILE A 266 5.32 -18.41 -9.13
C ILE A 266 6.74 -17.86 -9.07
N GLY A 267 7.45 -18.08 -7.97
CA GLY A 267 8.85 -17.73 -7.82
C GLY A 267 9.77 -18.94 -7.93
N GLY A 268 11.08 -18.68 -8.08
CA GLY A 268 12.08 -19.75 -8.21
C GLY A 268 12.12 -20.74 -7.04
N SER A 269 11.79 -20.28 -5.82
CA SER A 269 11.83 -21.10 -4.59
C SER A 269 10.45 -21.46 -4.03
N ARG A 270 9.38 -20.72 -4.38
CA ARG A 270 8.03 -20.91 -3.82
C ARG A 270 6.94 -20.30 -4.70
N VAL A 271 5.73 -20.80 -4.55
CA VAL A 271 4.49 -20.19 -5.05
C VAL A 271 3.82 -19.42 -3.92
N ALA A 272 3.38 -18.19 -4.18
CA ALA A 272 2.64 -17.35 -3.24
C ALA A 272 1.25 -17.03 -3.80
N LEU A 273 0.20 -17.37 -3.06
CA LEU A 273 -1.18 -17.02 -3.38
C LEU A 273 -1.58 -15.78 -2.57
N LEU A 274 -2.07 -14.74 -3.24
CA LEU A 274 -2.36 -13.44 -2.68
C LEU A 274 -3.83 -13.10 -2.90
N GLN A 275 -4.58 -13.08 -1.82
CA GLN A 275 -5.99 -12.69 -1.84
C GLN A 275 -6.14 -11.17 -1.94
N ASN A 276 -7.00 -10.70 -2.83
CA ASN A 276 -7.26 -9.30 -3.09
C ASN A 276 -8.39 -8.74 -2.21
N ALA A 277 -8.05 -7.93 -1.22
CA ALA A 277 -9.05 -7.26 -0.38
C ALA A 277 -9.67 -6.00 -1.04
N GLY A 278 -9.20 -5.61 -2.23
CA GLY A 278 -9.61 -4.42 -2.99
C GLY A 278 -8.65 -3.23 -2.86
N THR A 279 -7.93 -3.14 -1.74
CA THR A 279 -6.90 -2.11 -1.51
C THR A 279 -5.56 -2.67 -1.04
N THR A 280 -5.54 -3.94 -0.62
CA THR A 280 -4.37 -4.66 -0.12
C THR A 280 -4.42 -6.12 -0.57
N PHE A 281 -3.28 -6.80 -0.47
CA PHE A 281 -3.18 -8.24 -0.67
C PHE A 281 -2.79 -8.94 0.65
N SER A 282 -3.37 -10.10 0.91
CA SER A 282 -2.97 -10.98 2.02
C SER A 282 -2.54 -12.35 1.49
N GLU A 283 -1.43 -12.88 2.00
CA GLU A 283 -0.91 -14.19 1.58
C GLU A 283 -1.76 -15.33 2.17
N VAL A 284 -2.12 -16.27 1.32
CA VAL A 284 -2.82 -17.51 1.66
C VAL A 284 -1.83 -18.68 1.56
N SER A 285 -1.85 -19.55 2.56
CA SER A 285 -0.93 -20.69 2.62
C SER A 285 -1.31 -21.74 1.58
N LEU A 286 -0.33 -22.12 0.74
CA LEU A 286 -0.41 -23.26 -0.16
C LEU A 286 0.55 -24.37 0.33
N PRO A 287 0.08 -25.62 0.50
CA PRO A 287 0.95 -26.69 0.94
C PRO A 287 1.92 -27.13 -0.17
N GLY A 288 3.23 -27.09 0.11
CA GLY A 288 4.24 -27.78 -0.72
C GLY A 288 4.41 -27.27 -2.16
N ALA A 289 4.03 -26.03 -2.46
CA ALA A 289 4.08 -25.47 -3.81
C ALA A 289 5.44 -24.78 -4.11
N SER A 290 6.48 -25.55 -4.43
CA SER A 290 7.80 -25.05 -4.84
C SER A 290 8.23 -25.63 -6.19
N GLY A 291 9.19 -24.96 -6.86
CA GLY A 291 9.77 -25.42 -8.13
C GLY A 291 8.78 -25.44 -9.31
N SER A 292 7.67 -24.72 -9.21
CA SER A 292 6.67 -24.65 -10.28
C SER A 292 7.11 -23.68 -11.38
N ARG A 293 6.75 -23.96 -12.64
CA ARG A 293 7.01 -23.09 -13.79
C ARG A 293 5.74 -22.41 -14.32
N ALA A 294 4.59 -23.03 -14.14
CA ALA A 294 3.29 -22.48 -14.50
C ALA A 294 2.23 -22.84 -13.46
N ALA A 295 1.19 -22.00 -13.36
CA ALA A 295 0.00 -22.22 -12.56
C ALA A 295 -1.22 -21.95 -13.44
N VAL A 296 -2.16 -22.89 -13.46
CA VAL A 296 -3.43 -22.75 -14.19
C VAL A 296 -4.59 -23.17 -13.31
N TRP A 297 -5.74 -22.56 -13.54
CA TRP A 297 -6.91 -22.68 -12.68
C TRP A 297 -8.11 -23.17 -13.48
N ALA A 298 -8.86 -24.13 -12.94
CA ALA A 298 -10.14 -24.57 -13.47
C ALA A 298 -10.92 -25.33 -12.39
N ASP A 299 -12.24 -25.35 -12.49
CA ASP A 299 -13.09 -26.24 -11.70
C ASP A 299 -13.10 -27.63 -12.34
N TYR A 300 -12.10 -28.47 -12.03
CA TYR A 300 -11.97 -29.79 -12.69
C TYR A 300 -13.02 -30.79 -12.20
N ASN A 301 -13.65 -30.51 -11.05
CA ASN A 301 -14.52 -31.44 -10.33
C ASN A 301 -15.99 -30.97 -10.24
N GLY A 302 -16.30 -29.78 -10.74
CA GLY A 302 -17.65 -29.25 -10.86
C GLY A 302 -18.26 -28.76 -9.56
N ASP A 303 -17.47 -28.43 -8.53
CA ASP A 303 -17.99 -27.91 -7.27
C ASP A 303 -18.19 -26.39 -7.25
N GLY A 304 -17.93 -25.74 -8.38
CA GLY A 304 -18.06 -24.30 -8.58
C GLY A 304 -16.89 -23.48 -8.05
N LYS A 305 -15.78 -24.12 -7.64
CA LYS A 305 -14.57 -23.42 -7.17
C LYS A 305 -13.40 -23.72 -8.09
N PRO A 306 -12.57 -22.72 -8.42
CA PRO A 306 -11.39 -22.97 -9.23
C PRO A 306 -10.32 -23.70 -8.41
N ASP A 307 -9.85 -24.82 -8.95
CA ASP A 307 -8.76 -25.62 -8.43
C ASP A 307 -7.44 -25.23 -9.09
N LEU A 308 -6.32 -25.39 -8.37
CA LEU A 308 -5.00 -25.00 -8.84
C LEU A 308 -4.23 -26.21 -9.38
N LEU A 309 -3.74 -26.10 -10.61
CA LEU A 309 -2.74 -27.00 -11.16
C LEU A 309 -1.40 -26.30 -11.32
N LEU A 310 -0.34 -26.90 -10.80
CA LEU A 310 1.04 -26.46 -10.99
C LEU A 310 1.77 -27.39 -11.95
N ALA A 311 2.41 -26.81 -12.97
CA ALA A 311 3.36 -27.52 -13.81
C ALA A 311 4.75 -27.45 -13.17
N THR A 312 5.33 -28.60 -12.82
CA THR A 312 6.68 -28.67 -12.22
C THR A 312 7.59 -29.59 -13.05
N PRO A 313 8.93 -29.42 -12.97
CA PRO A 313 9.86 -30.32 -13.63
C PRO A 313 9.64 -31.79 -13.25
N ASP A 314 9.21 -32.06 -12.02
CA ASP A 314 9.04 -33.42 -11.48
C ASP A 314 7.64 -34.01 -11.76
N GLY A 315 6.74 -33.25 -12.39
CA GLY A 315 5.38 -33.66 -12.71
C GLY A 315 4.33 -32.62 -12.31
N PRO A 316 3.05 -32.83 -12.71
CA PRO A 316 2.00 -31.89 -12.40
C PRO A 316 1.55 -32.06 -10.95
N ARG A 317 1.11 -30.98 -10.30
CA ARG A 317 0.52 -31.02 -8.95
C ARG A 317 -0.86 -30.40 -8.97
N LEU A 318 -1.85 -31.05 -8.36
CA LEU A 318 -3.24 -30.59 -8.31
C LEU A 318 -3.62 -30.28 -6.87
N TYR A 319 -4.12 -29.07 -6.66
CA TYR A 319 -4.58 -28.58 -5.38
C TYR A 319 -6.06 -28.20 -5.48
N THR A 320 -6.91 -29.05 -4.91
CA THR A 320 -8.36 -28.84 -4.90
C THR A 320 -8.73 -27.78 -3.86
N ASN A 321 -9.52 -26.80 -4.28
CA ASN A 321 -9.96 -25.69 -3.45
C ASN A 321 -11.17 -26.09 -2.60
N LEU A 322 -11.03 -26.01 -1.28
CA LEU A 322 -12.08 -26.39 -0.33
C LEU A 322 -12.87 -25.18 0.20
N GLY A 323 -12.71 -23.98 -0.38
CA GLY A 323 -13.37 -22.76 0.07
C GLY A 323 -12.66 -22.11 1.27
N GLY A 324 -11.33 -22.03 1.21
CA GLY A 324 -10.49 -21.40 2.24
C GLY A 324 -9.21 -22.18 2.56
N SER A 325 -9.09 -23.41 2.05
CA SER A 325 -7.87 -24.22 2.12
C SER A 325 -7.73 -25.08 0.86
N PHE A 326 -6.54 -25.65 0.67
CA PHE A 326 -6.22 -26.48 -0.48
C PHE A 326 -5.82 -27.89 -0.06
N ARG A 327 -6.34 -28.91 -0.76
CA ARG A 327 -5.95 -30.32 -0.60
C ARG A 327 -5.12 -30.77 -1.79
N ASP A 328 -4.01 -31.46 -1.53
CA ASP A 328 -3.19 -32.07 -2.59
C ASP A 328 -3.87 -33.34 -3.13
N ASP A 329 -4.38 -33.24 -4.37
CA ASP A 329 -4.99 -34.32 -5.13
C ASP A 329 -4.13 -34.71 -6.36
N SER A 330 -2.82 -34.46 -6.32
CA SER A 330 -1.89 -34.79 -7.41
C SER A 330 -1.89 -36.28 -7.77
N HIS A 331 -2.35 -37.15 -6.87
CA HIS A 331 -2.52 -38.58 -7.12
C HIS A 331 -3.58 -38.91 -8.19
N LEU A 332 -4.49 -37.99 -8.51
CA LEU A 332 -5.50 -38.11 -9.56
C LEU A 332 -4.94 -37.85 -10.96
N LEU A 333 -3.75 -37.27 -11.05
CA LEU A 333 -3.17 -36.83 -12.31
C LEU A 333 -2.47 -37.97 -13.07
N PRO A 334 -2.37 -37.86 -14.41
CA PRO A 334 -1.65 -38.82 -15.23
C PRO A 334 -0.19 -38.94 -14.79
N ARG A 335 0.28 -40.19 -14.65
CA ARG A 335 1.69 -40.50 -14.38
C ARG A 335 2.46 -40.73 -15.68
N GLU A 336 3.56 -40.01 -15.85
CA GLU A 336 4.49 -40.20 -16.95
C GLU A 336 5.82 -40.76 -16.44
N PRO A 337 6.56 -41.55 -17.26
CA PRO A 337 7.87 -42.07 -16.86
C PRO A 337 8.91 -40.96 -16.64
N TYR A 338 8.78 -39.86 -17.38
CA TYR A 338 9.68 -38.71 -17.32
C TYR A 338 8.86 -37.42 -17.43
N TYR A 339 9.17 -36.47 -16.56
CA TYR A 339 8.63 -35.13 -16.60
C TYR A 339 9.73 -34.12 -16.85
N ASP A 340 9.36 -33.08 -17.61
CA ASP A 340 10.01 -31.79 -17.62
C ASP A 340 8.93 -30.77 -18.02
N LEU A 341 7.93 -30.57 -17.14
CA LEU A 341 6.80 -29.73 -17.51
C LEU A 341 7.23 -28.27 -17.59
N THR A 342 6.84 -27.62 -18.68
CA THR A 342 7.13 -26.20 -18.96
C THR A 342 5.88 -25.34 -18.99
N ALA A 343 4.73 -25.94 -19.32
CA ALA A 343 3.44 -25.28 -19.37
C ALA A 343 2.32 -26.28 -19.07
N ALA A 344 1.16 -25.74 -18.69
CA ALA A 344 -0.09 -26.48 -18.61
C ALA A 344 -1.23 -25.57 -19.05
N ALA A 345 -2.36 -26.16 -19.45
CA ALA A 345 -3.60 -25.45 -19.72
C ALA A 345 -4.79 -26.38 -19.44
N TRP A 346 -5.91 -25.77 -19.07
CA TRP A 346 -7.21 -26.42 -19.03
C TRP A 346 -8.00 -26.02 -20.27
N MET A 347 -8.73 -26.97 -20.85
CA MET A 347 -9.62 -26.73 -21.98
C MET A 347 -10.72 -27.77 -22.01
N ASP A 348 -11.92 -27.42 -22.48
CA ASP A 348 -12.93 -28.41 -22.83
C ASP A 348 -12.66 -28.84 -24.28
N PHE A 349 -11.93 -29.93 -24.49
CA PHE A 349 -11.49 -30.33 -25.84
C PHE A 349 -12.58 -31.06 -26.60
N ASP A 350 -13.43 -31.82 -25.91
CA ASP A 350 -14.46 -32.65 -26.53
C ASP A 350 -15.88 -32.07 -26.43
N GLY A 351 -16.05 -30.95 -25.73
CA GLY A 351 -17.31 -30.24 -25.58
C GLY A 351 -18.24 -30.88 -24.54
N ASP A 352 -17.72 -31.71 -23.62
CA ASP A 352 -18.52 -32.36 -22.59
C ASP A 352 -18.77 -31.47 -21.34
N GLY A 353 -18.18 -30.27 -21.34
CA GLY A 353 -18.30 -29.29 -20.27
C GLY A 353 -17.34 -29.50 -19.12
N TRP A 354 -16.48 -30.51 -19.16
CA TRP A 354 -15.46 -30.77 -18.15
C TRP A 354 -14.07 -30.32 -18.63
N PRO A 355 -13.31 -29.60 -17.79
CA PRO A 355 -11.96 -29.19 -18.18
C PRO A 355 -11.03 -30.39 -18.36
N ASP A 356 -10.54 -30.60 -19.58
CA ASP A 356 -9.46 -31.50 -19.95
C ASP A 356 -8.09 -30.84 -19.71
N LEU A 357 -7.09 -31.68 -19.44
CA LEU A 357 -5.75 -31.24 -19.09
C LEU A 357 -4.79 -31.34 -20.28
N LEU A 358 -4.19 -30.21 -20.66
CA LEU A 358 -3.09 -30.14 -21.62
C LEU A 358 -1.77 -29.85 -20.89
N LEU A 359 -0.78 -30.72 -21.05
CA LEU A 359 0.56 -30.58 -20.48
C LEU A 359 1.61 -30.37 -21.57
N GLY A 360 2.47 -29.37 -21.40
CA GLY A 360 3.69 -29.20 -22.19
C GLY A 360 4.89 -29.84 -21.49
N ASN A 361 5.31 -31.00 -21.97
CA ASN A 361 6.43 -31.77 -21.44
C ASN A 361 7.67 -31.66 -22.35
N GLY A 362 8.81 -31.25 -21.80
CA GLY A 362 10.08 -31.13 -22.54
C GLY A 362 10.56 -32.45 -23.18
N TYR A 363 10.26 -33.60 -22.58
CA TYR A 363 10.63 -34.91 -23.12
C TYR A 363 9.61 -35.49 -24.09
N HIS A 364 8.34 -35.09 -23.99
CA HIS A 364 7.24 -35.77 -24.66
C HIS A 364 6.37 -34.86 -25.53
N GLY A 365 6.71 -33.57 -25.63
CA GLY A 365 5.90 -32.58 -26.32
C GLY A 365 4.60 -32.27 -25.59
N LEU A 366 3.57 -31.87 -26.36
CA LEU A 366 2.24 -31.63 -25.82
C LEU A 366 1.50 -32.95 -25.60
N ARG A 367 0.86 -33.09 -24.44
CA ARG A 367 -0.01 -34.22 -24.11
C ARG A 367 -1.35 -33.74 -23.58
N LEU A 368 -2.42 -34.21 -24.23
CA LEU A 368 -3.79 -33.96 -23.82
C LEU A 368 -4.33 -35.16 -23.05
N TYR A 369 -4.95 -34.90 -21.91
CA TYR A 369 -5.56 -35.87 -21.02
C TYR A 369 -7.01 -35.50 -20.82
N ARG A 370 -7.90 -36.41 -21.24
CA ARG A 370 -9.34 -36.19 -21.07
C ARG A 370 -9.77 -36.38 -19.62
N ASN A 371 -10.52 -35.42 -19.11
CA ASN A 371 -11.16 -35.50 -17.81
C ASN A 371 -12.52 -36.21 -17.97
N LEU A 372 -12.64 -37.39 -17.39
CA LEU A 372 -13.86 -38.20 -17.49
C LEU A 372 -14.78 -38.05 -16.27
N PHE A 373 -14.61 -36.99 -15.47
CA PHE A 373 -15.58 -36.63 -14.44
C PHE A 373 -16.90 -36.27 -15.17
N PRO A 374 -18.07 -36.92 -14.97
CA PRO A 374 -18.54 -37.78 -13.87
C PRO A 374 -18.73 -39.27 -14.26
N VAL A 375 -18.18 -39.75 -15.38
CA VAL A 375 -18.33 -41.14 -15.85
C VAL A 375 -17.79 -42.14 -14.83
N ALA A 376 -16.79 -41.78 -14.03
CA ALA A 376 -16.29 -42.60 -12.92
C ALA A 376 -17.34 -42.81 -11.79
N ARG A 377 -18.25 -41.85 -11.54
CA ARG A 377 -19.36 -42.02 -10.58
C ARG A 377 -20.48 -42.89 -11.16
N LEU A 378 -20.75 -42.77 -12.46
CA LEU A 378 -21.76 -43.61 -13.14
C LEU A 378 -21.29 -45.07 -13.31
N ALA A 379 -20.02 -45.30 -13.64
CA ALA A 379 -19.46 -46.65 -13.76
C ALA A 379 -19.36 -47.38 -12.41
N ALA A 380 -19.10 -46.67 -11.31
CA ALA A 380 -19.14 -47.23 -9.97
C ALA A 380 -20.57 -47.66 -9.55
N ASN A 381 -21.60 -46.90 -9.95
CA ASN A 381 -23.00 -47.25 -9.69
C ASN A 381 -23.54 -48.35 -10.61
N LEU A 382 -23.03 -48.47 -11.85
CA LEU A 382 -23.42 -49.55 -12.77
C LEU A 382 -22.84 -50.92 -12.36
N ASN A 383 -21.71 -50.94 -11.64
CA ASN A 383 -21.12 -52.18 -11.12
C ASN A 383 -21.77 -52.66 -9.79
N SER A 384 -22.59 -51.85 -9.12
CA SER A 384 -23.34 -52.28 -7.93
C SER A 384 -24.67 -52.97 -8.23
N ASP A 385 -25.19 -52.84 -9.46
CA ASP A 385 -26.46 -53.46 -9.89
C ASP A 385 -26.28 -54.86 -10.52
N GLN A 386 -25.07 -55.43 -10.48
CA GLN A 386 -24.79 -56.82 -10.83
C GLN A 386 -24.41 -57.66 -9.60
N ALA A 387 -25.20 -57.61 -8.54
CA ALA A 387 -25.24 -58.71 -7.58
C ALA A 387 -26.10 -59.84 -8.18
N PRO A 388 -25.65 -61.11 -8.20
CA PRO A 388 -26.46 -62.19 -8.73
C PRO A 388 -27.74 -62.32 -7.91
N VAL A 389 -28.89 -62.20 -8.59
CA VAL A 389 -30.19 -62.59 -8.05
C VAL A 389 -30.06 -64.04 -7.60
N ARG A 390 -30.00 -64.26 -6.27
CA ARG A 390 -30.17 -65.60 -5.72
C ARG A 390 -31.60 -66.02 -5.99
N ASP A 391 -31.78 -66.87 -6.99
CA ASP A 391 -33.00 -67.63 -7.20
C ASP A 391 -33.35 -68.36 -5.90
N LYS A 392 -34.43 -67.88 -5.24
CA LYS A 392 -35.20 -68.68 -4.32
C LYS A 392 -36.46 -69.13 -5.04
N ALA A 393 -36.41 -70.34 -5.59
CA ALA A 393 -37.59 -71.12 -5.90
C ALA A 393 -37.38 -72.58 -5.43
N ALA A 394 -38.09 -72.89 -4.35
CA ALA A 394 -38.72 -74.17 -4.01
C ALA A 394 -37.89 -75.49 -4.01
N GLN A 395 -37.55 -75.96 -2.81
CA GLN A 395 -38.19 -77.13 -2.18
C GLN A 395 -38.00 -77.11 -0.66
#